data_AF-A0A396HS56-F1
#
_entry.id   AF-A0A396HS56-F1
#
_cell.length_a   1.000
_cell.length_b   1.000
_cell.length_c   1.000
_cell.angle_alpha   90.00
_cell.angle_beta   90.00
_cell.angle_gamma   90.00
#
_symmetry.space_group_name_H-M   'P 1'
#
loop_
_entity.id
_entity.type
_entity.pdbx_description
1 polymer ?
#
loop_
_entity_poly.entity_id
_entity_poly.type
_entity_poly.pdbx_seq_one_letter_code
_entity_poly.pdbx_strand_id
1 'polypeptide(L)' 'MERPCQFIGDVTDKSDFWKLTVRVKDKWTVVKDGKEHLEMIIVDVKGHTSCYSYDIQSYL' A
#
# COMPACT_ATOMS: atom_id res chain seq x y z
N MET A 1 5.55 19.11 -10.94
CA MET A 1 4.38 18.49 -11.59
C MET A 1 3.91 17.37 -10.69
N GLU A 2 2.67 17.41 -10.21
CA GLU A 2 2.16 16.35 -9.32
C GLU A 2 1.81 15.09 -10.12
N ARG A 3 2.16 13.92 -9.59
CA ARG A 3 1.76 12.64 -10.18
C ARG A 3 0.23 12.46 -10.02
N PRO A 4 -0.50 12.10 -11.09
CA PRO A 4 -1.94 11.88 -10.99
C PRO A 4 -2.24 10.70 -10.07
N CYS A 5 -3.35 10.80 -9.33
CA CYS A 5 -3.87 9.67 -8.58
C CYS A 5 -4.40 8.60 -9.53
N GLN A 6 -4.08 7.34 -9.25
CA GLN A 6 -4.54 6.18 -10.01
C GLN A 6 -5.37 5.23 -9.14
N PHE A 7 -6.09 4.33 -9.79
CA PHE A 7 -6.85 3.26 -9.15
C PHE A 7 -5.95 2.04 -8.92
N ILE A 8 -6.31 1.21 -7.95
CA ILE A 8 -5.54 0.00 -7.61
C ILE A 8 -5.48 -0.94 -8.83
N GLY A 9 -6.59 -1.08 -9.57
CA GLY A 9 -6.65 -1.93 -10.77
C GLY A 9 -5.80 -1.46 -11.95
N ASP A 10 -5.29 -0.22 -11.94
CA ASP A 10 -4.48 0.34 -13.02
C ASP A 10 -2.97 0.28 -12.72
N VAL A 11 -2.58 -0.22 -11.55
CA VAL A 11 -1.17 -0.42 -11.18
C VAL A 11 -0.61 -1.57 -12.02
N THR A 12 0.49 -1.31 -12.72
CA THR A 12 1.15 -2.28 -13.63
C THR A 12 2.66 -2.11 -13.55
N ASP A 13 3.44 -3.15 -13.82
CA ASP A 13 4.92 -3.10 -13.73
C ASP A 13 5.62 -2.22 -14.79
N LYS A 14 4.86 -1.42 -15.56
CA LYS A 14 5.39 -0.52 -16.61
C LYS A 14 5.86 0.83 -16.07
N SER A 15 5.59 1.14 -14.81
CA SER A 15 6.03 2.36 -14.14
C SER A 15 6.76 2.01 -12.86
N ASP A 16 7.64 2.88 -12.40
CA ASP A 16 8.35 2.65 -11.13
C ASP A 16 7.57 3.21 -9.93
N PHE A 17 6.61 4.12 -10.17
CA PHE A 17 5.97 4.86 -9.10
C PHE A 17 4.52 5.24 -9.38
N TRP A 18 3.68 5.11 -8.35
CA TRP A 18 2.27 5.46 -8.37
C TRP A 18 1.88 6.38 -7.23
N LYS A 19 0.71 7.02 -7.35
CA LYS A 19 0.04 7.74 -6.27
C LYS A 19 -1.38 7.19 -6.20
N LEU A 20 -1.80 6.67 -5.06
CA LEU A 20 -3.11 6.06 -4.87
C LEU A 20 -3.91 6.84 -3.83
N THR A 21 -5.21 7.01 -4.06
CA THR A 21 -6.16 7.54 -3.06
C THR A 21 -7.03 6.39 -2.60
N VAL A 22 -6.86 5.97 -1.35
CA VAL A 22 -7.46 4.74 -0.81
C VAL A 22 -7.98 4.94 0.60
N ARG A 23 -8.91 4.08 1.01
CA ARG A 23 -9.31 3.89 2.39
C ARG A 23 -8.65 2.63 2.95
N VAL A 24 -8.10 2.73 4.16
CA VAL A 24 -7.66 1.55 4.91
C VAL A 24 -8.88 0.87 5.51
N LYS A 25 -9.12 -0.39 5.13
CA LYS A 25 -10.18 -1.24 5.71
C LYS A 25 -9.72 -1.91 7.00
N ASP A 26 -8.47 -2.37 7.02
CA ASP A 26 -7.88 -3.06 8.16
C ASP A 26 -6.35 -2.90 8.14
N LYS A 27 -5.70 -3.01 9.30
CA LYS A 27 -4.24 -2.95 9.44
C LYS A 27 -3.76 -3.77 10.63
N TRP A 28 -2.63 -4.44 10.49
CA TRP A 28 -2.01 -5.22 11.56
C TRP A 28 -0.49 -5.27 11.39
N THR A 29 0.22 -5.53 12.49
CA THR A 29 1.67 -5.73 12.48
C THR A 29 1.96 -7.22 12.36
N VAL A 30 2.89 -7.59 11.48
CA VAL A 30 3.42 -8.96 11.35
C VAL A 30 4.93 -8.95 11.55
N VAL A 31 5.47 -10.06 12.06
CA VAL A 31 6.92 -10.29 12.09
C VAL A 31 7.26 -11.32 11.01
N LYS A 32 8.09 -10.94 10.04
CA LYS A 32 8.62 -11.85 9.01
C LYS A 32 10.13 -11.75 9.00
N ASP A 33 10.81 -12.89 9.05
CA ASP A 33 12.27 -12.98 9.09
C ASP A 33 12.94 -12.10 10.17
N GLY A 34 12.28 -11.98 11.33
CA GLY A 34 12.75 -11.17 12.46
C GLY A 34 12.58 -9.65 12.28
N LYS A 35 11.89 -9.20 11.22
CA LYS A 35 11.57 -7.79 10.98
C LYS A 35 10.08 -7.54 11.14
N GLU A 36 9.73 -6.41 11.75
CA GLU A 36 8.35 -5.97 11.85
C GLU A 36 7.91 -5.29 10.54
N HIS A 37 6.74 -5.69 10.05
CA HIS A 37 6.06 -5.09 8.92
C HIS A 37 4.67 -4.64 9.33
N LEU A 38 4.22 -3.51 8.78
CA LEU A 38 2.80 -3.14 8.82
C LEU A 38 2.13 -3.63 7.54
N GLU A 39 1.16 -4.52 7.70
CA GLU A 39 0.29 -4.97 6.62
C GLU A 39 -1.08 -4.29 6.74
N MET A 40 -1.72 -4.06 5.60
CA MET A 40 -3.04 -3.43 5.55
C MET A 40 -3.85 -3.87 4.34
N ILE A 41 -5.17 -3.84 4.49
CA ILE A 41 -6.12 -3.95 3.39
C ILE A 41 -6.55 -2.55 2.98
N ILE A 42 -6.26 -2.18 1.74
CA ILE A 42 -6.66 -0.90 1.13
C ILE A 42 -7.75 -1.11 0.10
N VAL A 43 -8.67 -0.15 0.00
CA VAL A 43 -9.72 -0.12 -1.01
C VAL A 43 -9.73 1.23 -1.72
N ASP A 44 -9.89 1.24 -3.04
CA ASP A 44 -10.11 2.46 -3.81
C ASP A 44 -11.61 2.78 -3.96
N VAL A 45 -11.93 3.93 -4.55
CA VAL A 45 -13.32 4.37 -4.76
C VAL A 45 -14.09 3.48 -5.74
N LYS A 46 -13.40 2.72 -6.60
CA LYS A 46 -14.02 1.73 -7.50
C LYS A 46 -14.30 0.40 -6.80
N GLY A 47 -13.87 0.25 -5.54
CA GLY A 47 -14.06 -0.95 -4.74
C GLY A 47 -12.96 -2.00 -4.93
N HIS A 48 -11.92 -1.72 -5.74
CA HIS A 48 -10.79 -2.63 -5.84
C HIS A 48 -10.06 -2.70 -4.51
N THR A 49 -9.67 -3.91 -4.12
CA THR A 49 -9.03 -4.19 -2.83
C THR A 49 -7.65 -4.79 -3.08
N SER A 50 -6.63 -4.33 -2.34
CA SER A 50 -5.29 -4.91 -2.37
C SER A 50 -4.70 -4.98 -0.96
N CYS A 51 -3.78 -5.91 -0.74
CA CYS A 51 -2.95 -5.96 0.46
C CYS A 51 -1.67 -5.14 0.22
N TYR A 52 -1.34 -4.27 1.16
CA TYR A 52 -0.11 -3.47 1.13
C TYR A 52 0.73 -3.78 2.37
N SER A 53 2.04 -3.91 2.20
CA SER A 53 2.99 -4.20 3.27
C SER A 53 4.17 -3.24 3.19
N TYR A 54 4.57 -2.67 4.32
CA TYR A 54 5.82 -1.91 4.41
C TYR A 54 6.57 -2.20 5.71
N ASP A 55 7.90 -2.17 5.63
CA ASP A 55 8.79 -2.39 6.77
C ASP A 55 8.65 -1.23 7.77
N ILE A 56 8.46 -1.54 9.05
CA ILE A 56 8.49 -0.53 10.10
C ILE A 56 9.97 -0.29 10.44
N GLN A 57 10.55 0.77 9.88
CA GLN A 57 11.87 1.22 10.33
C GLN A 57 11.70 1.93 11.68
N SER A 58 12.22 1.33 12.75
CA SER A 58 12.41 2.01 14.03
C SER A 58 13.44 3.12 13.83
N TYR A 59 13.02 4.39 13.89
CA TYR A 59 13.95 5.51 14.00
C TYR A 59 14.62 5.44 15.39
N LEU A 60 15.90 5.09 15.41
CA LEU A 60 16.80 5.24 16.58
C LEU A 60 17.37 6.66 16.59
#